data_AF-A0A7X6WKA1-F1
#
_entry.id   AF-A0A7X6WKA1-F1
#
_cell.length_a   1.000
_cell.length_b   1.000
_cell.length_c   1.000
_cell.angle_alpha   90.00
_cell.angle_beta   90.00
_cell.angle_gamma   90.00
#
_symmetry.space_group_name_H-M   'P 1'
#
loop_
_entity.id
_entity.type
_entity.pdbx_description
1 polymer ?
#
loop_
_entity_poly.entity_id
_entity_poly.type
_entity_poly.pdbx_seq_one_letter_code
_entity_poly.pdbx_strand_id
1 'polypeptide(L)'
;MKIGIEISTETLKMLQVLSLTHISICVTDLCPLQCAHCLVSAGDHSRSRSSLPREVALAIAAKMQELRERGVRRISLTGGEPTLVAETLQMLSEAAFKNGLETTVVTSAFFAESYEESYRLIKSYPYISAWHISSDVYHQVQVPRSCIVNAAEAAVRLGKKATVRMTVAKPITTTDTDLYNWLHNNLPEEAEIVVQPVIKTGRAEDLNPEIIKATVPGWPCITSGMAVRADGSVSPCCGGLIADKNGHPFTYENVITAGITKVYDDWRQDPLLQLIQAVGFAPLLGWIKEKLPNHPVLEGVPEHPCECCLALWRVPEAVKLVRSKIENPAIKTKINTLYKTVFESVWPVGY
;
A
#
# COMPACT_ATOMS: atom_id res chain seq x y z
N MET A 1 -19.38 -11.61 -3.00
CA MET A 1 -18.11 -10.86 -2.81
C MET A 1 -18.42 -9.51 -2.20
N LYS A 2 -17.94 -9.22 -0.98
CA LYS A 2 -18.11 -7.89 -0.36
C LYS A 2 -16.88 -7.04 -0.70
N ILE A 3 -17.07 -5.88 -1.31
CA ILE A 3 -16.00 -4.88 -1.53
C ILE A 3 -16.15 -3.83 -0.45
N GLY A 4 -15.10 -3.61 0.35
CA GLY A 4 -15.09 -2.60 1.41
C GLY A 4 -15.24 -3.18 2.82
N ILE A 5 -15.04 -2.34 3.82
CA ILE A 5 -15.02 -2.71 5.24
C ILE A 5 -16.06 -1.83 5.96
N GLU A 6 -16.98 -2.45 6.69
CA GLU A 6 -17.75 -1.76 7.73
C GLU A 6 -16.88 -1.70 8.97
N ILE A 7 -16.49 -0.50 9.38
CA ILE A 7 -15.64 -0.27 10.55
C ILE A 7 -16.33 0.66 11.53
N SER A 8 -16.24 0.34 12.83
CA SER A 8 -16.63 1.29 13.86
C SER A 8 -15.60 2.43 13.96
N THR A 9 -15.96 3.50 14.66
CA THR A 9 -15.04 4.60 14.95
C THR A 9 -13.80 4.13 15.70
N GLU A 10 -13.95 3.19 16.65
CA GLU A 10 -12.85 2.60 17.42
C GLU A 10 -11.92 1.79 16.50
N THR A 11 -12.49 0.96 15.62
CA THR A 11 -11.72 0.20 14.63
C THR A 11 -10.98 1.13 13.69
N LEU A 12 -11.62 2.21 13.20
CA LEU A 12 -10.96 3.21 12.37
C LEU A 12 -9.76 3.84 13.10
N LYS A 13 -9.95 4.28 14.34
CA LYS A 13 -8.88 4.89 15.15
C LYS A 13 -7.70 3.93 15.30
N MET A 14 -7.98 2.67 15.61
CA MET A 14 -6.96 1.62 15.69
C MET A 14 -6.23 1.45 14.34
N LEU A 15 -6.95 1.36 13.22
CA LEU A 15 -6.35 1.19 11.89
C LEU A 15 -5.46 2.38 11.51
N GLN A 16 -5.84 3.61 11.86
CA GLN A 16 -5.00 4.79 11.62
C GLN A 16 -3.71 4.74 12.43
N VAL A 17 -3.77 4.34 13.70
CA VAL A 17 -2.57 4.16 14.52
C VAL A 17 -1.70 3.02 13.99
N LEU A 18 -2.30 1.90 13.60
CA LEU A 18 -1.59 0.76 13.02
C LEU A 18 -0.86 1.13 11.73
N SER A 19 -1.37 2.09 10.95
CA SER A 19 -0.69 2.58 9.75
C SER A 19 0.70 3.15 10.06
N LEU A 20 0.90 3.75 11.23
CA LEU A 20 2.20 4.26 11.65
C LEU A 20 3.14 3.13 12.04
N THR A 21 2.62 1.98 12.46
CA THR A 21 3.44 0.84 12.86
C THR A 21 3.96 0.03 11.67
N HIS A 22 3.69 0.45 10.43
CA HIS A 22 3.99 -0.32 9.23
C HIS A 22 4.74 0.52 8.18
N ILE A 23 5.81 -0.05 7.64
CA ILE A 23 6.53 0.49 6.48
C ILE A 23 6.51 -0.56 5.37
N SER A 24 6.13 -0.15 4.17
CA SER A 24 6.25 -0.97 2.95
C SER A 24 7.50 -0.57 2.17
N ILE A 25 8.28 -1.55 1.70
CA ILE A 25 9.51 -1.33 0.94
C ILE A 25 9.40 -2.09 -0.37
N CYS A 26 9.33 -1.35 -1.48
CA CYS A 26 9.49 -1.89 -2.83
C CYS A 26 10.97 -2.23 -3.04
N VAL A 27 11.31 -3.52 -3.02
CA VAL A 27 12.70 -3.97 -3.20
C VAL A 27 13.09 -4.00 -4.68
N THR A 28 12.12 -4.06 -5.59
CA THR A 28 12.36 -4.09 -7.03
C THR A 28 11.11 -3.78 -7.84
N ASP A 29 11.24 -3.14 -9.00
CA ASP A 29 10.18 -3.01 -10.01
C ASP A 29 10.23 -4.14 -11.06
N LEU A 30 11.16 -5.10 -10.90
CA LEU A 30 11.21 -6.30 -11.72
C LEU A 30 9.97 -7.16 -11.44
N CYS A 31 9.28 -7.58 -12.49
CA CYS A 31 8.14 -8.49 -12.41
C CYS A 31 8.13 -9.37 -13.67
N PRO A 32 7.85 -10.67 -13.55
CA PRO A 32 7.63 -11.51 -14.74
C PRO A 32 6.24 -11.25 -15.37
N LEU A 33 5.35 -10.54 -14.68
CA LEU A 33 4.01 -10.22 -15.15
C LEU A 33 3.89 -8.81 -15.73
N GLN A 34 2.86 -8.63 -16.55
CA GLN A 34 2.45 -7.37 -17.16
C GLN A 34 0.96 -7.11 -16.91
N CYS A 35 0.47 -7.40 -15.69
CA CYS A 35 -0.95 -7.26 -15.34
C CYS A 35 -1.50 -5.88 -15.74
N ALA A 36 -2.65 -5.85 -16.42
CA ALA A 36 -3.23 -4.63 -16.97
C ALA A 36 -3.63 -3.60 -15.90
N HIS A 37 -3.89 -4.04 -14.66
CA HIS A 37 -4.25 -3.15 -13.54
C HIS A 37 -3.04 -2.72 -12.68
N CYS A 38 -1.80 -3.05 -13.06
CA CYS A 38 -0.64 -2.84 -12.20
C CYS A 38 -0.43 -1.34 -11.90
N LEU A 39 -0.64 -1.02 -10.63
CA LEU A 39 -0.58 0.32 -10.06
C LEU A 39 0.79 1.00 -10.29
N VAL A 40 1.88 0.26 -10.13
CA VAL A 40 3.26 0.78 -10.28
C VAL A 40 3.86 0.53 -11.67
N SER A 41 3.09 -0.07 -12.58
CA SER A 41 3.55 -0.47 -13.92
C SER A 41 4.83 -1.33 -13.90
N ALA A 42 5.01 -2.19 -12.90
CA ALA A 42 6.15 -3.11 -12.80
C ALA A 42 6.20 -4.08 -13.99
N GLY A 43 7.40 -4.54 -14.35
CA GLY A 43 7.62 -5.42 -15.52
C GLY A 43 7.51 -4.73 -16.89
N ASP A 44 7.30 -3.42 -16.94
CA ASP A 44 7.33 -2.66 -18.19
C ASP A 44 8.78 -2.48 -18.69
N HIS A 45 9.12 -3.19 -19.76
CA HIS A 45 10.45 -3.16 -20.36
C HIS A 45 10.81 -1.81 -21.00
N SER A 46 9.84 -0.94 -21.26
CA SER A 46 10.07 0.40 -21.81
C SER A 46 10.52 1.41 -20.74
N ARG A 47 10.37 1.08 -19.45
CA ARG A 47 10.76 1.92 -18.32
C ARG A 47 12.12 1.52 -17.75
N SER A 48 12.80 2.46 -17.11
CA SER A 48 13.97 2.16 -16.30
C SER A 48 13.56 1.24 -15.14
N ARG A 49 14.00 -0.02 -15.18
CA ARG A 49 13.74 -1.00 -14.13
C ARG A 49 14.70 -0.72 -12.97
N SER A 50 14.15 -0.51 -11.78
CA SER A 50 14.94 -0.23 -10.59
C SER A 50 14.83 -1.37 -9.58
N SER A 51 15.94 -1.71 -8.94
CA SER A 51 15.96 -2.51 -7.72
C SER A 51 16.66 -1.68 -6.67
N LEU A 52 16.27 -1.87 -5.41
CA LEU A 52 16.91 -1.17 -4.31
C LEU A 52 18.41 -1.49 -4.34
N PRO A 53 19.30 -0.49 -4.46
CA PRO A 53 20.72 -0.75 -4.48
C PRO A 53 21.16 -1.45 -3.19
N ARG A 54 22.14 -2.34 -3.28
CA ARG A 54 22.52 -3.22 -2.16
C ARG A 54 22.98 -2.41 -0.94
N GLU A 55 23.73 -1.34 -1.16
CA GLU A 55 24.18 -0.41 -0.14
C GLU A 55 23.02 0.29 0.57
N VAL A 56 21.95 0.61 -0.17
CA VAL A 56 20.72 1.21 0.39
C VAL A 56 19.97 0.17 1.21
N ALA A 57 19.83 -1.07 0.71
CA ALA A 57 19.22 -2.16 1.46
C ALA A 57 19.96 -2.43 2.79
N LEU A 58 21.30 -2.43 2.77
CA LEU A 58 22.13 -2.55 3.97
C LEU A 58 21.93 -1.37 4.93
N ALA A 59 21.87 -0.14 4.41
CA ALA A 59 21.62 1.04 5.22
C ALA A 59 20.24 0.98 5.90
N ILE A 60 19.20 0.51 5.19
CA ILE A 60 17.87 0.29 5.77
C ILE A 60 17.90 -0.83 6.81
N ALA A 61 18.56 -1.96 6.52
CA ALA A 61 18.71 -3.08 7.45
C ALA A 61 19.36 -2.65 8.77
N ALA A 62 20.38 -1.79 8.71
CA ALA A 62 21.05 -1.24 9.88
C ALA A 62 20.15 -0.32 10.74
N LYS A 63 19.02 0.15 10.21
CA LYS A 63 18.07 1.07 10.88
C LYS A 63 16.84 0.38 11.48
N MET A 64 16.74 -0.95 11.40
CA MET A 64 15.56 -1.69 11.89
C MET A 64 15.32 -1.50 13.39
N GLN A 65 16.37 -1.47 14.22
CA GLN A 65 16.24 -1.20 15.65
C GLN A 65 15.67 0.20 15.91
N GLU A 66 16.23 1.22 15.26
CA GLU A 66 15.79 2.62 15.38
C GLU A 66 14.32 2.81 14.92
N LEU A 67 13.89 2.06 13.91
CA LEU A 67 12.49 2.02 13.46
C LEU A 67 11.60 1.34 14.51
N ARG A 68 12.06 0.23 15.10
CA ARG A 68 11.33 -0.50 16.15
C ARG A 68 11.11 0.36 17.41
N GLU A 69 12.12 1.14 17.80
CA GLU A 69 12.07 2.11 18.90
C GLU A 69 11.06 3.23 18.62
N ARG A 70 10.91 3.62 17.34
CA ARG A 70 9.92 4.59 16.86
C ARG A 70 8.50 4.02 16.69
N GLY A 71 8.23 2.83 17.22
CA GLY A 71 6.90 2.22 17.19
C GLY A 71 6.59 1.41 15.93
N VAL A 72 7.52 1.28 14.96
CA VAL A 72 7.33 0.36 13.84
C VAL A 72 7.26 -1.07 14.40
N ARG A 73 6.34 -1.86 13.85
CA ARG A 73 6.08 -3.25 14.22
C ARG A 73 6.15 -4.19 13.03
N ARG A 74 5.93 -3.69 11.82
CA ARG A 74 5.89 -4.48 10.60
C ARG A 74 6.65 -3.83 9.46
N ILE A 75 7.40 -4.63 8.72
CA ILE A 75 7.97 -4.31 7.40
C ILE A 75 7.29 -5.21 6.36
N SER A 76 6.68 -4.62 5.34
CA SER A 76 6.19 -5.40 4.20
C SER A 76 7.10 -5.21 3.00
N LEU A 77 7.69 -6.30 2.54
CA LEU A 77 8.56 -6.33 1.38
C LEU A 77 7.70 -6.59 0.15
N THR A 78 7.73 -5.65 -0.79
CA THR A 78 6.92 -5.66 -2.01
C THR A 78 7.80 -5.37 -3.22
N GLY A 79 7.20 -5.31 -4.40
CA GLY A 79 7.90 -5.00 -5.63
C GLY A 79 6.98 -5.06 -6.82
N GLY A 80 7.56 -5.33 -7.98
CA GLY A 80 6.93 -6.17 -8.97
C GLY A 80 6.85 -7.61 -8.46
N GLU A 81 8.00 -8.22 -8.19
CA GLU A 81 8.13 -9.53 -7.59
C GLU A 81 9.39 -9.63 -6.71
N PRO A 82 9.23 -9.60 -5.37
CA PRO A 82 10.35 -9.63 -4.43
C PRO A 82 11.26 -10.86 -4.56
N THR A 83 10.73 -12.03 -4.95
CA THR A 83 11.54 -13.26 -5.01
C THR A 83 12.59 -13.24 -6.12
N LEU A 84 12.51 -12.30 -7.07
CA LEU A 84 13.55 -12.07 -8.09
C LEU A 84 14.82 -11.43 -7.52
N VAL A 85 14.76 -10.82 -6.32
CA VAL A 85 15.90 -10.19 -5.64
C VAL A 85 16.17 -10.87 -4.29
N ALA A 86 16.36 -12.19 -4.35
CA ALA A 86 16.45 -13.08 -3.20
C ALA A 86 17.43 -12.62 -2.10
N GLU A 87 18.62 -12.11 -2.45
CA GLU A 87 19.60 -11.61 -1.47
C GLU A 87 19.02 -10.42 -0.67
N THR A 88 18.45 -9.44 -1.35
CA THR A 88 17.83 -8.25 -0.72
C THR A 88 16.62 -8.65 0.14
N LEU A 89 15.77 -9.54 -0.37
CA LEU A 89 14.60 -10.06 0.34
C LEU A 89 15.01 -10.78 1.64
N GLN A 90 16.00 -11.67 1.56
CA GLN A 90 16.54 -12.40 2.71
C GLN A 90 17.19 -11.46 3.72
N MET A 91 18.05 -10.54 3.27
CA MET A 91 18.75 -9.58 4.12
C MET A 91 17.78 -8.71 4.93
N LEU A 92 16.79 -8.10 4.27
CA LEU A 92 15.85 -7.21 4.93
C LEU A 92 14.91 -7.95 5.88
N SER A 93 14.44 -9.14 5.50
CA SER A 93 13.58 -9.96 6.37
C SER A 93 14.31 -10.45 7.61
N GLU A 94 15.57 -10.90 7.47
CA GLU A 94 16.41 -11.30 8.60
C GLU A 94 16.69 -10.11 9.54
N ALA A 95 17.06 -8.95 8.99
CA ALA A 95 17.33 -7.75 9.79
C ALA A 95 16.08 -7.28 10.56
N ALA A 96 14.91 -7.30 9.93
CA ALA A 96 13.65 -6.95 10.59
C ALA A 96 13.33 -7.95 11.72
N PHE A 97 13.41 -9.25 11.46
CA PHE A 97 13.16 -10.28 12.46
C PHE A 97 14.08 -10.17 13.68
N LYS A 98 15.39 -10.00 13.47
CA LYS A 98 16.38 -9.83 14.55
C LYS A 98 16.10 -8.62 15.46
N ASN A 99 15.35 -7.64 14.95
CA ASN A 99 14.96 -6.44 15.69
C ASN A 99 13.49 -6.48 16.16
N GLY A 100 12.85 -7.66 16.16
CA GLY A 100 11.49 -7.83 16.67
C GLY A 100 10.42 -7.13 15.82
N LEU A 101 10.67 -6.99 14.51
CA LEU A 101 9.71 -6.52 13.53
C LEU A 101 9.13 -7.73 12.77
N GLU A 102 7.81 -7.75 12.62
CA GLU A 102 7.13 -8.69 11.75
C GLU A 102 7.51 -8.39 10.29
N THR A 103 7.77 -9.43 9.49
CA THR A 103 8.03 -9.26 8.06
C THR A 103 6.98 -9.97 7.23
N THR A 104 6.35 -9.23 6.31
CA THR A 104 5.45 -9.79 5.31
C THR A 104 6.01 -9.62 3.91
N VAL A 105 5.54 -10.43 2.96
CA VAL A 105 5.88 -10.27 1.55
C VAL A 105 4.62 -10.21 0.70
N VAL A 106 4.61 -9.34 -0.31
CA VAL A 106 3.59 -9.32 -1.36
C VAL A 106 4.19 -9.92 -2.61
N THR A 107 3.61 -11.02 -3.11
CA THR A 107 4.13 -11.78 -4.26
C THR A 107 3.05 -12.02 -5.30
N SER A 108 3.49 -12.22 -6.54
CA SER A 108 2.68 -12.72 -7.64
C SER A 108 2.45 -14.23 -7.59
N ALA A 109 3.23 -14.96 -6.78
CA ALA A 109 3.26 -16.42 -6.78
C ALA A 109 3.57 -17.04 -8.16
N PHE A 110 4.26 -16.33 -9.05
CA PHE A 110 4.66 -16.89 -10.35
C PHE A 110 5.56 -18.13 -10.22
N PHE A 111 6.31 -18.25 -9.11
CA PHE A 111 7.19 -19.38 -8.84
C PHE A 111 6.45 -20.67 -8.42
N ALA A 112 5.14 -20.59 -8.18
CA ALA A 112 4.37 -21.61 -7.48
C ALA A 112 3.73 -22.65 -8.42
N GLU A 113 4.41 -23.04 -9.50
CA GLU A 113 3.88 -23.99 -10.50
C GLU A 113 3.49 -25.34 -9.88
N SER A 114 4.22 -25.76 -8.85
CA SER A 114 3.91 -26.92 -8.00
C SER A 114 3.92 -26.59 -6.50
N TYR A 115 3.27 -27.43 -5.70
CA TYR A 115 3.35 -27.35 -4.24
C TYR A 115 4.80 -27.51 -3.75
N GLU A 116 5.58 -28.42 -4.33
CA GLU A 116 6.97 -28.70 -3.94
C GLU A 116 7.90 -27.50 -4.18
N GLU A 117 7.75 -26.80 -5.29
CA GLU A 117 8.50 -25.57 -5.57
C GLU A 117 8.09 -24.45 -4.63
N SER A 118 6.80 -24.31 -4.40
CA SER A 118 6.24 -23.34 -3.44
C SER A 118 6.80 -23.57 -2.05
N TYR A 119 6.77 -24.80 -1.57
CA TYR A 119 7.28 -25.19 -0.27
C TYR A 119 8.78 -24.95 -0.16
N ARG A 120 9.56 -25.33 -1.18
CA ARG A 120 11.02 -25.12 -1.20
C ARG A 120 11.37 -23.64 -1.11
N LEU A 121 10.71 -22.79 -1.91
CA LEU A 121 10.97 -21.35 -1.93
C LEU A 121 10.51 -20.67 -0.64
N ILE A 122 9.28 -20.93 -0.17
CA ILE A 122 8.77 -20.27 1.03
C ILE A 122 9.58 -20.71 2.27
N LYS A 123 10.03 -21.97 2.31
CA LYS A 123 10.92 -22.48 3.37
C LYS A 123 12.28 -21.79 3.39
N SER A 124 12.80 -21.33 2.25
CA SER A 124 14.09 -20.60 2.21
C SER A 124 14.02 -19.21 2.83
N TYR A 125 12.83 -18.69 3.14
CA TYR A 125 12.64 -17.41 3.82
C TYR A 125 12.03 -17.62 5.23
N PRO A 126 12.82 -18.11 6.20
CA PRO A 126 12.31 -18.43 7.54
C PRO A 126 11.78 -17.20 8.29
N TYR A 127 12.32 -16.01 8.00
CA TYR A 127 12.02 -14.76 8.71
C TYR A 127 10.78 -14.01 8.20
N ILE A 128 10.15 -14.49 7.12
CA ILE A 128 8.88 -13.95 6.61
C ILE A 128 7.73 -14.69 7.31
N SER A 129 6.91 -13.96 8.07
CA SER A 129 5.79 -14.52 8.85
C SER A 129 4.48 -14.60 8.06
N ALA A 130 4.29 -13.74 7.06
CA ALA A 130 3.06 -13.67 6.29
C ALA A 130 3.31 -13.46 4.79
N TRP A 131 2.53 -14.16 3.97
CA TRP A 131 2.56 -14.11 2.51
C TRP A 131 1.24 -13.56 1.99
N HIS A 132 1.31 -12.39 1.35
CA HIS A 132 0.23 -11.80 0.59
C HIS A 132 0.37 -12.21 -0.86
N ILE A 133 -0.54 -13.07 -1.31
CA ILE A 133 -0.48 -13.71 -2.63
C ILE A 133 -1.47 -13.00 -3.55
N SER A 134 -0.98 -12.37 -4.60
CA SER A 134 -1.81 -11.60 -5.54
C SER A 134 -2.53 -12.52 -6.52
N SER A 135 -3.82 -12.30 -6.76
CA SER A 135 -4.59 -13.04 -7.77
C SER A 135 -5.82 -12.27 -8.21
N ASP A 136 -6.06 -12.17 -9.51
CA ASP A 136 -7.28 -11.62 -10.09
C ASP A 136 -7.33 -11.97 -11.57
N VAL A 137 -8.40 -11.59 -12.27
CA VAL A 137 -8.59 -11.93 -13.70
C VAL A 137 -7.45 -11.43 -14.59
N TYR A 138 -6.77 -10.34 -14.23
CA TYR A 138 -5.64 -9.81 -14.98
C TYR A 138 -4.35 -10.59 -14.68
N HIS A 139 -4.19 -11.03 -13.44
CA HIS A 139 -3.10 -11.90 -12.98
C HIS A 139 -3.18 -13.29 -13.60
N GLN A 140 -4.39 -13.83 -13.73
CA GLN A 140 -4.69 -15.15 -14.28
C GLN A 140 -4.30 -15.31 -15.76
N VAL A 141 -4.00 -14.21 -16.46
CA VAL A 141 -3.49 -14.24 -17.84
C VAL A 141 -2.11 -14.91 -17.90
N GLN A 142 -1.29 -14.76 -16.86
CA GLN A 142 0.09 -15.25 -16.84
C GLN A 142 0.38 -16.21 -15.68
N VAL A 143 -0.40 -16.19 -14.60
CA VAL A 143 -0.22 -17.08 -13.45
C VAL A 143 -1.48 -17.90 -13.23
N PRO A 144 -1.44 -19.23 -13.46
CA PRO A 144 -2.57 -20.11 -13.20
C PRO A 144 -3.05 -20.04 -11.75
N ARG A 145 -4.36 -20.13 -11.54
CA ARG A 145 -5.00 -20.11 -10.20
C ARG A 145 -4.51 -21.23 -9.29
N SER A 146 -4.04 -22.35 -9.84
CA SER A 146 -3.38 -23.42 -9.08
C SER A 146 -2.11 -22.93 -8.38
N CYS A 147 -1.35 -22.01 -8.98
CA CYS A 147 -0.17 -21.44 -8.34
C CYS A 147 -0.50 -20.69 -7.06
N ILE A 148 -1.68 -20.06 -7.01
CA ILE A 148 -2.17 -19.35 -5.83
C ILE A 148 -2.45 -20.32 -4.69
N VAL A 149 -3.08 -21.45 -5.00
CA VAL A 149 -3.34 -22.53 -4.03
C VAL A 149 -2.05 -23.15 -3.55
N ASN A 150 -1.13 -23.51 -4.46
CA ASN A 150 0.17 -24.09 -4.12
C ASN A 150 0.97 -23.18 -3.16
N ALA A 151 1.02 -21.87 -3.45
CA ALA A 151 1.69 -20.90 -2.60
C ALA A 151 1.04 -20.76 -1.23
N ALA A 152 -0.29 -20.69 -1.17
CA ALA A 152 -1.04 -20.57 0.07
C ALA A 152 -0.90 -21.82 0.95
N GLU A 153 -1.03 -23.01 0.36
CA GLU A 153 -0.87 -24.29 1.06
C GLU A 153 0.55 -24.46 1.60
N ALA A 154 1.57 -24.14 0.80
CA ALA A 154 2.95 -24.16 1.25
C ALA A 154 3.21 -23.19 2.41
N ALA A 155 2.66 -21.97 2.37
CA ALA A 155 2.78 -21.00 3.45
C ALA A 155 2.13 -21.50 4.75
N VAL A 156 0.87 -21.96 4.67
CA VAL A 156 0.12 -22.50 5.82
C VAL A 156 0.83 -23.72 6.41
N ARG A 157 1.31 -24.65 5.57
CA ARG A 157 2.03 -25.84 6.02
C ARG A 157 3.33 -25.52 6.76
N LEU A 158 3.96 -24.40 6.43
CA LEU A 158 5.16 -23.89 7.11
C LEU A 158 4.83 -23.02 8.34
N GLY A 159 3.57 -22.96 8.76
CA GLY A 159 3.11 -22.17 9.91
C GLY A 159 3.13 -20.65 9.67
N LYS A 160 3.09 -20.22 8.40
CA LYS A 160 3.07 -18.81 8.00
C LYS A 160 1.64 -18.39 7.65
N LYS A 161 1.29 -17.12 7.88
CA LYS A 161 -0.01 -16.59 7.45
C LYS A 161 -0.06 -16.50 5.92
N ALA A 162 -1.17 -16.91 5.32
CA ALA A 162 -1.44 -16.75 3.90
C ALA A 162 -2.68 -15.88 3.68
N THR A 163 -2.55 -14.86 2.85
CA THR A 163 -3.68 -14.00 2.46
C THR A 163 -3.66 -13.80 0.96
N VAL A 164 -4.68 -14.31 0.26
CA VAL A 164 -4.89 -14.04 -1.16
C VAL A 164 -5.52 -12.65 -1.30
N ARG A 165 -4.84 -11.75 -2.02
CA ARG A 165 -5.31 -10.40 -2.30
C ARG A 165 -5.85 -10.35 -3.72
N MET A 166 -7.18 -10.19 -3.83
CA MET A 166 -7.88 -10.18 -5.09
C MET A 166 -8.35 -8.80 -5.49
N THR A 167 -7.91 -8.33 -6.65
CA THR A 167 -8.27 -7.01 -7.18
C THR A 167 -9.39 -7.13 -8.19
N VAL A 168 -10.45 -6.34 -8.05
CA VAL A 168 -11.63 -6.41 -8.95
C VAL A 168 -12.03 -5.03 -9.45
N ALA A 169 -12.33 -4.92 -10.75
CA ALA A 169 -12.91 -3.71 -11.31
C ALA A 169 -14.42 -3.66 -11.06
N LYS A 170 -15.01 -2.47 -11.12
CA LYS A 170 -16.46 -2.30 -11.20
C LYS A 170 -16.86 -2.03 -12.68
N PRO A 171 -17.96 -2.62 -13.17
CA PRO A 171 -18.78 -3.64 -12.52
C PRO A 171 -18.03 -4.96 -12.38
N ILE A 172 -18.34 -5.71 -11.31
CA ILE A 172 -17.80 -7.06 -11.08
C ILE A 172 -18.32 -7.98 -12.18
N THR A 173 -17.43 -8.74 -12.81
CA THR A 173 -17.80 -9.69 -13.88
C THR A 173 -18.14 -11.08 -13.31
N THR A 174 -18.75 -11.93 -14.15
CA THR A 174 -18.94 -13.35 -13.82
C THR A 174 -17.59 -14.04 -13.64
N THR A 175 -16.59 -13.72 -14.46
CA THR A 175 -15.23 -14.27 -14.35
C THR A 175 -14.58 -13.94 -13.01
N ASP A 176 -14.77 -12.72 -12.49
CA ASP A 176 -14.29 -12.35 -11.14
C ASP A 176 -14.96 -13.23 -10.07
N THR A 177 -16.28 -13.41 -10.17
CA THR A 177 -17.05 -14.20 -9.20
C THR A 177 -16.67 -15.68 -9.24
N ASP A 178 -16.48 -16.22 -10.44
CA ASP A 178 -16.07 -17.61 -10.65
C ASP A 178 -14.65 -17.86 -10.11
N LEU A 179 -13.72 -16.92 -10.33
CA LEU A 179 -12.38 -16.99 -9.76
C LEU A 179 -12.42 -16.94 -8.23
N TYR A 180 -13.21 -16.01 -7.65
CA TYR A 180 -13.38 -15.92 -6.20
C TYR A 180 -13.92 -17.23 -5.61
N ASN A 181 -15.00 -17.77 -6.18
CA ASN A 181 -15.61 -19.02 -5.70
C ASN A 181 -14.65 -20.20 -5.84
N TRP A 182 -13.90 -20.27 -6.95
CA TRP A 182 -12.90 -21.31 -7.15
C TRP A 182 -11.80 -21.21 -6.09
N LEU A 183 -11.24 -20.02 -5.85
CA LEU A 183 -10.21 -19.82 -4.83
C LEU A 183 -10.75 -20.17 -3.43
N HIS A 184 -11.95 -19.69 -3.10
CA HIS A 184 -12.58 -19.97 -1.81
C HIS A 184 -12.74 -21.47 -1.54
N ASN A 185 -13.06 -22.26 -2.57
CA ASN A 185 -13.28 -23.70 -2.43
C ASN A 185 -11.98 -24.54 -2.47
N ASN A 186 -10.85 -23.97 -2.90
CA ASN A 186 -9.60 -24.73 -3.11
C ASN A 186 -8.44 -24.27 -2.22
N LEU A 187 -8.56 -23.13 -1.54
CA LEU A 187 -7.56 -22.67 -0.58
C LEU A 187 -7.63 -23.48 0.73
N PRO A 188 -6.52 -23.60 1.47
CA PRO A 188 -6.56 -24.13 2.84
C PRO A 188 -7.45 -23.26 3.73
N GLU A 189 -8.09 -23.86 4.73
CA GLU A 189 -9.07 -23.21 5.61
C GLU A 189 -8.48 -21.98 6.33
N GLU A 190 -7.19 -22.02 6.66
CA GLU A 190 -6.47 -20.95 7.34
C GLU A 190 -6.08 -19.77 6.43
N ALA A 191 -6.22 -19.92 5.11
CA ALA A 191 -5.93 -18.83 4.18
C ALA A 191 -7.13 -17.89 4.02
N GLU A 192 -6.85 -16.59 4.05
CA GLU A 192 -7.87 -15.54 3.90
C GLU A 192 -7.91 -15.03 2.45
N ILE A 193 -9.10 -14.70 1.94
CA ILE A 193 -9.24 -13.92 0.69
C ILE A 193 -9.69 -12.50 1.05
N VAL A 194 -8.90 -11.51 0.64
CA VAL A 194 -9.25 -10.09 0.75
C VAL A 194 -9.48 -9.52 -0.64
N VAL A 195 -10.67 -8.97 -0.85
CA VAL A 195 -11.05 -8.34 -2.12
C VAL A 195 -10.92 -6.83 -2.02
N GLN A 196 -10.22 -6.24 -2.99
CA GLN A 196 -9.97 -4.81 -3.10
C GLN A 196 -10.32 -4.30 -4.51
N PRO A 197 -10.74 -3.05 -4.67
CA PRO A 197 -11.06 -2.52 -5.99
C PRO A 197 -9.79 -2.21 -6.80
N VAL A 198 -9.90 -2.26 -8.13
CA VAL A 198 -8.91 -1.64 -9.02
C VAL A 198 -8.92 -0.12 -8.76
N ILE A 199 -7.72 0.45 -8.62
CA ILE A 199 -7.51 1.90 -8.55
C ILE A 199 -6.95 2.38 -9.89
N LYS A 200 -7.56 3.41 -10.49
CA LYS A 200 -7.29 3.90 -11.85
C LYS A 200 -6.02 4.77 -11.91
N THR A 201 -4.86 4.14 -11.73
CA THR A 201 -3.52 4.71 -11.91
C THR A 201 -2.53 3.64 -12.40
N GLY A 202 -1.37 4.05 -12.90
CA GLY A 202 -0.42 3.14 -13.54
C GLY A 202 -1.01 2.54 -14.82
N ARG A 203 -0.85 1.23 -15.05
CA ARG A 203 -1.47 0.57 -16.22
C ARG A 203 -2.99 0.52 -16.14
N ALA A 204 -3.56 0.65 -14.94
CA ALA A 204 -5.01 0.68 -14.77
C ALA A 204 -5.65 1.95 -15.36
N GLU A 205 -4.90 2.96 -15.79
CA GLU A 205 -5.44 4.12 -16.51
C GLU A 205 -6.07 3.75 -17.85
N ASP A 206 -5.51 2.73 -18.52
CA ASP A 206 -6.02 2.16 -19.76
C ASP A 206 -7.23 1.24 -19.50
N LEU A 207 -7.44 0.83 -18.25
CA LEU A 207 -8.68 0.21 -17.83
C LEU A 207 -9.74 1.30 -17.71
N ASN A 208 -10.97 0.98 -18.12
CA ASN A 208 -12.14 1.85 -17.95
C ASN A 208 -13.05 1.35 -16.82
N PRO A 209 -12.56 1.21 -15.56
CA PRO A 209 -13.44 0.81 -14.47
C PRO A 209 -14.44 1.92 -14.19
N GLU A 210 -15.64 1.53 -13.79
CA GLU A 210 -16.65 2.46 -13.29
C GLU A 210 -16.20 3.05 -11.95
N ILE A 211 -16.16 4.38 -11.87
CA ILE A 211 -15.90 5.10 -10.63
C ILE A 211 -17.25 5.55 -10.07
N ILE A 212 -17.65 4.95 -8.95
CA ILE A 212 -18.86 5.35 -8.22
C ILE A 212 -18.64 6.76 -7.65
N LYS A 213 -19.63 7.63 -7.88
CA LYS A 213 -19.63 9.03 -7.45
C LYS A 213 -20.40 9.19 -6.13
N ALA A 214 -19.94 10.11 -5.31
CA ALA A 214 -20.51 10.52 -4.04
C ALA A 214 -20.31 12.05 -3.83
N THR A 215 -20.72 12.57 -2.67
CA THR A 215 -20.48 13.97 -2.26
C THR A 215 -19.16 14.14 -1.52
N VAL A 216 -18.77 13.12 -0.78
CA VAL A 216 -17.46 12.89 -0.14
C VAL A 216 -17.15 11.40 -0.29
N PRO A 217 -15.89 10.96 -0.13
CA PRO A 217 -15.59 9.52 -0.13
C PRO A 217 -16.47 8.76 0.85
N GLY A 218 -16.97 7.59 0.43
CA GLY A 218 -17.95 6.80 1.18
C GLY A 218 -17.39 6.18 2.46
N TRP A 219 -16.07 6.17 2.61
CA TRP A 219 -15.38 5.76 3.83
C TRP A 219 -14.06 6.53 4.02
N PRO A 220 -13.51 6.55 5.24
CA PRO A 220 -12.25 7.23 5.53
C PRO A 220 -11.07 6.65 4.74
N CYS A 221 -10.06 7.48 4.50
CA CYS A 221 -8.78 7.00 3.97
C CYS A 221 -8.08 6.13 5.02
N ILE A 222 -7.89 4.83 4.74
CA ILE A 222 -7.15 3.92 5.63
C ILE A 222 -5.78 3.70 5.00
N THR A 223 -4.84 4.62 5.27
CA THR A 223 -3.46 4.42 4.81
C THR A 223 -2.87 3.18 5.48
N SER A 224 -2.08 2.41 4.76
CA SER A 224 -1.43 1.21 5.30
C SER A 224 -0.03 1.51 5.84
N GLY A 225 0.48 2.75 5.72
CA GLY A 225 1.80 3.15 6.20
C GLY A 225 2.70 3.76 5.11
N MET A 226 3.88 4.21 5.51
CA MET A 226 4.87 4.82 4.62
C MET A 226 5.34 3.80 3.58
N ALA A 227 5.42 4.20 2.30
CA ALA A 227 5.87 3.32 1.23
C ALA A 227 7.15 3.85 0.57
N VAL A 228 8.23 3.08 0.68
CA VAL A 228 9.53 3.35 0.04
C VAL A 228 9.54 2.67 -1.33
N ARG A 229 9.80 3.44 -2.39
CA ARG A 229 9.95 2.93 -3.77
C ARG A 229 11.38 2.39 -3.97
N ALA A 230 11.58 1.59 -5.01
CA ALA A 230 12.89 0.96 -5.29
C ALA A 230 14.02 1.97 -5.59
N ASP A 231 13.68 3.19 -6.02
CA ASP A 231 14.63 4.31 -6.19
C ASP A 231 14.85 5.15 -4.92
N GLY A 232 14.29 4.72 -3.79
CA GLY A 232 14.38 5.39 -2.50
C GLY A 232 13.45 6.59 -2.31
N SER A 233 12.69 6.99 -3.33
CA SER A 233 11.63 7.99 -3.17
C SER A 233 10.50 7.42 -2.30
N VAL A 234 9.76 8.30 -1.62
CA VAL A 234 8.71 7.88 -0.67
C VAL A 234 7.34 8.34 -1.14
N SER A 235 6.34 7.46 -0.97
CA SER A 235 4.93 7.76 -1.13
C SER A 235 4.27 7.84 0.25
N PRO A 236 3.27 8.72 0.46
CA PRO A 236 2.54 8.80 1.73
C PRO A 236 1.78 7.51 2.07
N CYS A 237 1.50 6.65 1.08
CA CYS A 237 0.78 5.39 1.26
C CYS A 237 1.12 4.38 0.15
N CYS A 238 0.73 3.12 0.33
CA CYS A 238 0.83 2.09 -0.71
C CYS A 238 -0.32 2.09 -1.75
N GLY A 239 -1.28 3.01 -1.61
CA GLY A 239 -2.48 3.11 -2.45
C GLY A 239 -2.28 4.01 -3.66
N GLY A 240 -3.28 4.83 -4.01
CA GLY A 240 -3.33 5.60 -5.26
C GLY A 240 -2.05 6.37 -5.62
N LEU A 241 -1.35 6.97 -4.65
CA LEU A 241 -0.14 7.77 -4.94
C LEU A 241 1.17 6.98 -5.00
N ILE A 242 1.16 5.65 -4.91
CA ILE A 242 2.42 4.89 -5.00
C ILE A 242 3.02 4.97 -6.41
N ALA A 243 2.20 5.11 -7.45
CA ALA A 243 2.63 5.27 -8.83
C ALA A 243 3.18 6.69 -9.11
N ASP A 244 2.51 7.70 -8.54
CA ASP A 244 2.79 9.10 -8.79
C ASP A 244 3.92 9.59 -7.89
N LYS A 245 5.11 9.82 -8.45
CA LYS A 245 6.25 10.37 -7.69
C LYS A 245 6.14 11.88 -7.48
N ASN A 246 5.42 12.56 -8.37
CA ASN A 246 5.32 14.02 -8.45
C ASN A 246 3.87 14.43 -8.69
N GLY A 247 3.59 15.73 -8.64
CA GLY A 247 2.26 16.27 -8.96
C GLY A 247 1.25 16.16 -7.81
N HIS A 248 1.69 15.83 -6.60
CA HIS A 248 0.87 15.80 -5.40
C HIS A 248 1.54 16.59 -4.25
N PRO A 249 0.79 17.02 -3.22
CA PRO A 249 1.32 17.91 -2.18
C PRO A 249 2.34 17.26 -1.23
N PHE A 250 2.26 15.93 -1.03
CA PHE A 250 3.16 15.18 -0.16
C PHE A 250 4.59 15.23 -0.69
N THR A 251 5.54 15.61 0.16
CA THR A 251 6.94 15.79 -0.23
C THR A 251 7.83 15.25 0.87
N TYR A 252 8.62 14.24 0.55
CA TYR A 252 9.55 13.59 1.48
C TYR A 252 10.93 13.52 0.83
N GLU A 253 11.98 13.59 1.64
CA GLU A 253 13.33 13.35 1.16
C GLU A 253 13.53 11.89 0.74
N ASN A 254 14.49 11.66 -0.16
CA ASN A 254 14.83 10.31 -0.59
C ASN A 254 15.55 9.56 0.55
N VAL A 255 15.17 8.31 0.83
CA VAL A 255 15.77 7.53 1.93
C VAL A 255 17.25 7.23 1.70
N ILE A 256 17.72 7.25 0.45
CA ILE A 256 19.13 7.07 0.08
C ILE A 256 19.97 8.24 0.60
N THR A 257 19.45 9.47 0.50
CA THR A 257 20.19 10.68 0.89
C THR A 257 19.96 11.05 2.34
N ALA A 258 18.72 10.96 2.84
CA ALA A 258 18.34 11.42 4.17
C ALA A 258 18.33 10.33 5.24
N GLY A 259 18.29 9.06 4.83
CA GLY A 259 18.11 7.92 5.74
C GLY A 259 16.65 7.68 6.12
N ILE A 260 16.26 6.40 6.19
CA ILE A 260 14.86 5.99 6.39
C ILE A 260 14.24 6.47 7.71
N THR A 261 15.02 6.60 8.79
CA THR A 261 14.50 7.00 10.11
C THR A 261 14.06 8.46 10.12
N LYS A 262 14.89 9.36 9.58
CA LYS A 262 14.51 10.77 9.40
C LYS A 262 13.28 10.89 8.50
N VAL A 263 13.28 10.22 7.35
CA VAL A 263 12.15 10.29 6.41
C VAL A 263 10.85 9.76 7.06
N TYR A 264 10.93 8.71 7.87
CA TYR A 264 9.80 8.21 8.64
C TYR A 264 9.34 9.18 9.76
N ASP A 265 10.25 9.90 10.41
CA ASP A 265 9.94 10.96 11.37
C ASP A 265 9.25 12.16 10.70
N ASP A 266 9.64 12.50 9.47
CA ASP A 266 8.99 13.53 8.66
C ASP A 266 7.60 13.08 8.18
N TRP A 267 7.49 11.84 7.68
CA TRP A 267 6.23 11.27 7.18
C TRP A 267 5.14 11.22 8.26
N ARG A 268 5.46 10.81 9.50
CA ARG A 268 4.46 10.75 10.59
C ARG A 268 3.96 12.13 11.03
N GLN A 269 4.74 13.18 10.73
CA GLN A 269 4.45 14.56 11.09
C GLN A 269 3.84 15.35 9.93
N ASP A 270 3.56 14.70 8.80
CA ASP A 270 2.98 15.35 7.64
C ASP A 270 1.57 15.88 7.97
N PRO A 271 1.36 17.21 7.96
CA PRO A 271 0.10 17.79 8.39
C PRO A 271 -1.05 17.45 7.43
N LEU A 272 -0.77 17.23 6.14
CA LEU A 272 -1.82 16.85 5.20
C LEU A 272 -2.25 15.41 5.45
N LEU A 273 -1.29 14.51 5.67
CA LEU A 273 -1.58 13.11 5.99
C LEU A 273 -2.38 13.02 7.28
N GLN A 274 -1.96 13.72 8.33
CA GLN A 274 -2.67 13.77 9.61
C GLN A 274 -4.10 14.30 9.46
N LEU A 275 -4.30 15.35 8.66
CA LEU A 275 -5.64 15.88 8.40
C LEU A 275 -6.54 14.85 7.71
N ILE A 276 -6.03 14.17 6.68
CA ILE A 276 -6.76 13.13 5.94
C ILE A 276 -7.08 11.94 6.85
N GLN A 277 -6.15 11.52 7.70
CA GLN A 277 -6.37 10.40 8.64
C GLN A 277 -7.43 10.76 9.69
N ALA A 278 -7.41 11.99 10.20
CA ALA A 278 -8.32 12.42 11.26
C ALA A 278 -9.76 12.63 10.78
N VAL A 279 -9.97 13.26 9.62
CA VAL A 279 -11.29 13.72 9.17
C VAL A 279 -11.57 13.49 7.68
N GLY A 280 -10.71 12.72 6.99
CA GLY A 280 -10.88 12.41 5.58
C GLY A 280 -10.67 13.61 4.66
N PHE A 281 -11.35 13.58 3.51
CA PHE A 281 -11.17 14.57 2.44
C PHE A 281 -12.08 15.79 2.55
N ALA A 282 -13.01 15.84 3.51
CA ALA A 282 -13.99 16.91 3.61
C ALA A 282 -13.36 18.32 3.73
N PRO A 283 -12.32 18.56 4.55
CA PRO A 283 -11.67 19.88 4.60
C PRO A 283 -11.01 20.28 3.28
N LEU A 284 -10.37 19.32 2.60
CA LEU A 284 -9.73 19.54 1.31
C LEU A 284 -10.76 19.91 0.26
N LEU A 285 -11.85 19.14 0.14
CA LEU A 285 -12.95 19.42 -0.77
C LEU A 285 -13.61 20.78 -0.47
N GLY A 286 -13.68 21.17 0.80
CA GLY A 286 -14.12 22.51 1.21
C GLY A 286 -13.22 23.62 0.68
N TRP A 287 -11.89 23.48 0.81
CA TRP A 287 -10.94 24.45 0.26
C TRP A 287 -11.00 24.51 -1.27
N ILE A 288 -11.11 23.35 -1.94
CA ILE A 288 -11.27 23.27 -3.39
C ILE A 288 -12.57 23.94 -3.83
N LYS A 289 -13.70 23.67 -3.18
CA LYS A 289 -14.98 24.32 -3.50
C LYS A 289 -14.93 25.83 -3.33
N GLU A 290 -14.23 26.33 -2.31
CA GLU A 290 -14.11 27.77 -2.04
C GLU A 290 -13.24 28.51 -3.08
N LYS A 291 -12.12 27.90 -3.51
CA LYS A 291 -11.09 28.59 -4.30
C LYS A 291 -10.97 28.12 -5.75
N LEU A 292 -11.42 26.91 -6.04
CA LEU A 292 -11.37 26.25 -7.36
C LEU A 292 -12.75 25.61 -7.66
N PRO A 293 -13.83 26.39 -7.76
CA PRO A 293 -15.19 25.86 -7.89
C PRO A 293 -15.42 25.03 -9.18
N ASN A 294 -14.57 25.19 -10.19
CA ASN A 294 -14.62 24.44 -11.45
C ASN A 294 -13.70 23.20 -11.45
N HIS A 295 -13.18 22.80 -10.29
CA HIS A 295 -12.32 21.62 -10.21
C HIS A 295 -13.10 20.34 -10.57
N PRO A 296 -12.65 19.50 -11.51
CA PRO A 296 -13.42 18.34 -12.00
C PRO A 296 -13.90 17.36 -10.91
N VAL A 297 -13.11 17.17 -9.84
CA VAL A 297 -13.53 16.35 -8.67
C VAL A 297 -14.88 16.76 -8.08
N LEU A 298 -15.30 18.02 -8.23
CA LEU A 298 -16.57 18.53 -7.69
C LEU A 298 -17.79 18.13 -8.54
N GLU A 299 -17.59 17.71 -9.80
CA GLU A 299 -18.66 17.16 -10.66
C GLU A 299 -19.11 15.75 -10.23
N GLY A 300 -18.29 15.10 -9.40
CA GLY A 300 -18.56 13.79 -8.85
C GLY A 300 -17.37 13.29 -8.06
N VAL A 301 -17.43 13.45 -6.74
CA VAL A 301 -16.34 13.00 -5.86
C VAL A 301 -16.30 11.48 -5.89
N PRO A 302 -15.16 10.84 -6.19
CA PRO A 302 -15.10 9.38 -6.13
C PRO A 302 -15.43 8.86 -4.73
N GLU A 303 -16.29 7.84 -4.67
CA GLU A 303 -16.64 7.16 -3.42
C GLU A 303 -15.40 6.53 -2.76
N HIS A 304 -14.49 5.98 -3.57
CA HIS A 304 -13.26 5.39 -3.07
C HIS A 304 -12.23 6.47 -2.70
N PRO A 305 -11.66 6.46 -1.48
CA PRO A 305 -10.74 7.51 -1.02
C PRO A 305 -9.45 7.62 -1.85
N CYS A 306 -8.89 6.51 -2.35
CA CYS A 306 -7.71 6.56 -3.22
C CYS A 306 -8.02 7.22 -4.59
N GLU A 307 -9.21 7.01 -5.14
CA GLU A 307 -9.63 7.66 -6.39
C GLU A 307 -9.87 9.16 -6.17
N CYS A 308 -10.47 9.52 -5.03
CA CYS A 308 -10.62 10.93 -4.64
C CYS A 308 -9.26 11.61 -4.49
N CYS A 309 -8.30 10.95 -3.85
CA CYS A 309 -6.92 11.43 -3.71
C CYS A 309 -6.28 11.71 -5.07
N LEU A 310 -6.35 10.76 -6.01
CA LEU A 310 -5.83 10.92 -7.37
C LEU A 310 -6.53 12.06 -8.12
N ALA A 311 -7.86 12.09 -8.08
CA ALA A 311 -8.66 13.08 -8.77
C ALA A 311 -8.37 14.51 -8.31
N LEU A 312 -8.08 14.71 -7.01
CA LEU A 312 -7.69 16.01 -6.47
C LEU A 312 -6.37 16.53 -7.05
N TRP A 313 -5.38 15.67 -7.22
CA TRP A 313 -4.03 16.11 -7.56
C TRP A 313 -3.76 16.20 -9.06
N ARG A 314 -4.67 15.70 -9.89
CA ARG A 314 -4.64 15.91 -11.36
C ARG A 314 -4.73 17.39 -11.77
N VAL A 315 -5.13 18.28 -10.87
CA VAL A 315 -5.17 19.73 -11.10
C VAL A 315 -4.03 20.42 -10.32
N PRO A 316 -3.00 20.96 -10.98
CA PRO A 316 -1.84 21.57 -10.31
C PRO A 316 -2.20 22.72 -9.36
N GLU A 317 -3.26 23.47 -9.64
CA GLU A 317 -3.77 24.56 -8.81
C GLU A 317 -4.27 24.03 -7.45
N ALA A 318 -4.86 22.83 -7.43
CA ALA A 318 -5.29 22.18 -6.19
C ALA A 318 -4.08 21.84 -5.31
N VAL A 319 -3.00 21.34 -5.92
CA VAL A 319 -1.75 21.04 -5.22
C VAL A 319 -1.15 22.30 -4.59
N LYS A 320 -1.06 23.40 -5.36
CA LYS A 320 -0.56 24.69 -4.87
C LYS A 320 -1.43 25.24 -3.73
N LEU A 321 -2.75 25.20 -3.90
CA LEU A 321 -3.71 25.64 -2.89
C LEU A 321 -3.54 24.85 -1.59
N VAL A 322 -3.56 23.52 -1.66
CA VAL A 322 -3.45 22.67 -0.47
C VAL A 322 -2.11 22.84 0.21
N ARG A 323 -1.00 22.94 -0.55
CA ARG A 323 0.33 23.25 0.02
C ARG A 323 0.32 24.56 0.81
N SER A 324 -0.18 25.65 0.21
CA SER A 324 -0.25 26.94 0.91
C SER A 324 -1.12 26.90 2.18
N LYS A 325 -2.20 26.09 2.19
CA LYS A 325 -3.04 25.89 3.38
C LYS A 325 -2.29 25.14 4.47
N ILE A 326 -1.65 24.02 4.13
CA ILE A 326 -0.94 23.21 5.13
C ILE A 326 0.38 23.84 5.56
N GLU A 327 0.96 24.77 4.81
CA GLU A 327 2.16 25.52 5.21
C GLU A 327 1.85 26.63 6.23
N ASN A 328 0.60 27.10 6.28
CA ASN A 328 0.15 28.12 7.23
C ASN A 328 0.30 27.62 8.69
N PRO A 329 1.09 28.30 9.54
CA PRO A 329 1.33 27.84 10.91
C PRO A 329 0.07 27.66 11.76
N ALA A 330 -0.93 28.54 11.61
CA ALA A 330 -2.17 28.45 12.37
C ALA A 330 -3.02 27.24 11.93
N ILE A 331 -2.98 26.88 10.65
CA ILE A 331 -3.64 25.67 10.15
C ILE A 331 -2.90 24.42 10.64
N LYS A 332 -1.55 24.39 10.58
CA LYS A 332 -0.74 23.30 11.13
C LYS A 332 -1.06 23.04 12.60
N THR A 333 -1.10 24.10 13.43
CA THR A 333 -1.44 23.97 14.85
C THR A 333 -2.82 23.35 15.04
N LYS A 334 -3.83 23.80 14.27
CA LYS A 334 -5.19 23.23 14.34
C LYS A 334 -5.23 21.75 13.95
N ILE A 335 -4.51 21.37 12.89
CA ILE A 335 -4.38 19.98 12.46
C ILE A 335 -3.75 19.14 13.57
N ASN A 336 -2.63 19.59 14.14
CA ASN A 336 -1.92 18.86 15.18
C ASN A 336 -2.79 18.67 16.43
N THR A 337 -3.53 19.71 16.84
CA THR A 337 -4.49 19.62 17.95
C THR A 337 -5.61 18.62 17.64
N LEU A 338 -6.23 18.71 16.45
CA LEU A 338 -7.27 17.78 16.02
C LEU A 338 -6.76 16.34 16.01
N TYR A 339 -5.59 16.09 15.42
CA TYR A 339 -5.01 14.76 15.31
C TYR A 339 -4.77 14.14 16.69
N LYS A 340 -4.22 14.91 17.64
CA LYS A 340 -4.08 14.49 19.03
C LYS A 340 -5.44 14.19 19.65
N THR A 341 -6.41 15.09 19.56
CA THR A 341 -7.75 14.85 20.14
C THR A 341 -8.43 13.58 19.59
N VAL A 342 -8.23 13.26 18.30
CA VAL A 342 -8.84 12.07 17.69
C VAL A 342 -8.13 10.77 18.11
N PHE A 343 -6.79 10.78 18.20
CA PHE A 343 -5.98 9.56 18.32
C PHE A 343 -5.21 9.39 19.64
N GLU A 344 -5.20 10.36 20.55
CA GLU A 344 -4.46 10.30 21.82
C GLU A 344 -4.87 9.11 22.69
N SER A 345 -6.14 8.71 22.66
CA SER A 345 -6.67 7.57 23.44
C SER A 345 -6.33 6.18 22.88
N VAL A 346 -5.78 6.09 21.67
CA VAL A 346 -5.51 4.81 20.98
C VAL A 346 -4.02 4.60 20.69
N TRP A 347 -3.18 5.54 21.08
CA TRP A 347 -1.74 5.42 20.96
C TRP A 347 -1.26 4.31 21.91
N PRO A 348 -0.43 3.34 21.45
CA PRO A 348 0.14 2.33 22.32
C PRO A 348 0.74 3.00 23.56
N VAL A 349 0.25 2.64 24.75
CA VAL A 349 0.78 3.19 26.00
C VAL A 349 2.27 2.88 26.07
N GLY A 350 3.11 3.92 26.10
CA GLY A 350 4.58 3.80 26.10
C GLY A 350 5.28 4.36 24.85
N TYR A 351 4.92 5.59 24.46
CA TYR A 351 5.79 6.44 23.64
C TYR A 351 6.65 7.33 24.51
#